data_AF-A0AA40I3N3-F1
#
_entry.id   AF-A0AA40I3N3-F1
#
_cell.length_a   1.000
_cell.length_b   1.000
_cell.length_c   1.000
_cell.angle_alpha   90.00
_cell.angle_beta   90.00
_cell.angle_gamma   90.00
#
_symmetry.space_group_name_H-M   'P 1'
#
loop_
_entity.id
_entity.type
_entity.pdbx_description
1 polymer ?
#
loop_
_entity_poly.entity_id
_entity_poly.type
_entity_poly.pdbx_seq_one_letter_code
_entity_poly.pdbx_strand_id
1 'polypeptide(L)'
;MRSAPGSPPLGLPAPSRALQNGYLARVTDIEATDTNNPNVNYGIVVDCGSSGSRIFVYCWPRHNGNPHDLLDIRQMRDKNRKPVVMKIKPGISEFATSPEKVSDYISPLLNFAAEHVPRTKHKETPLYILCTAGMRVLPESQQKAILEDLLTDIPVHFDFLFSDSHAEVISGKQEGVYAWIGINFVLGRFEHIEDDDEAVVEVNIPGSESREAILRKRTAGILDMGGVSTQIAYEVPKTEEVAKNLLAEFNLGCDVHQTEHVYRVYVATFLGFGGNAARQRYEDKIFANTFQKNRLLGKQTGLAPDTPYLDPCLPLDIKDEIQQNGQTMYLRGTGDFDLCRETLQPFMNKTNETQTSLNGVYQPPIHFQNSEFYGFSEFYYCTEDVLRMGGDYNAVAFTKAAKDYCATKWSILRERFDRGLYASHADLHRLKYQCFKSAWMFEVFHRGFSFPVNYKTLKTALQVYDKEVQWTLGAILYRTRFLPLRDIQQEAFRASHAHWRGFSFVYNHYLFSGCFLVVLLSILLYLLRLRRIHRRMLRSWGSRHPLAGGGPSGPEDCGNLVNRKRS
;
A
#
# COMPACT_ATOMS: atom_id res chain seq x y z
N MET A 1 61.57 1.00 -17.02
CA MET A 1 60.69 0.81 -18.19
C MET A 1 59.30 0.45 -17.68
N ARG A 2 58.30 1.30 -17.94
CA ARG A 2 56.90 1.08 -17.53
C ARG A 2 56.25 0.10 -18.52
N SER A 3 55.71 -1.01 -18.02
CA SER A 3 54.87 -1.94 -18.80
C SER A 3 53.41 -1.48 -18.74
N ALA A 4 52.78 -1.35 -19.91
CA ALA A 4 51.39 -0.94 -20.08
C ALA A 4 50.40 -1.97 -19.50
N PRO A 5 49.22 -1.55 -19.00
CA PRO A 5 48.15 -2.46 -18.60
C PRO A 5 47.41 -2.99 -19.83
N GLY A 6 47.21 -4.31 -19.86
CA GLY A 6 46.51 -5.04 -20.91
C GLY A 6 45.03 -4.68 -21.02
N SER A 7 44.53 -4.71 -22.24
CA SER A 7 43.13 -4.50 -22.64
C SER A 7 42.18 -5.54 -22.02
N PRO A 8 40.96 -5.15 -21.62
CA PRO A 8 39.95 -6.07 -21.08
C PRO A 8 39.34 -6.94 -22.20
N PRO A 9 38.77 -8.12 -21.86
CA PRO A 9 38.12 -8.98 -22.85
C PRO A 9 36.87 -8.32 -23.42
N LEU A 10 36.72 -8.33 -24.74
CA LEU A 10 35.50 -7.94 -25.44
C LEU A 10 34.37 -8.92 -25.12
N GLY A 11 33.18 -8.39 -24.83
CA GLY A 11 31.94 -9.17 -24.95
C GLY A 11 30.90 -9.04 -23.83
N LEU A 12 30.65 -7.83 -23.32
CA LEU A 12 29.36 -7.47 -22.71
C LEU A 12 29.01 -6.05 -23.17
N PRO A 13 27.77 -5.76 -23.59
CA PRO A 13 27.39 -4.39 -23.90
C PRO A 13 27.46 -3.55 -22.63
N ALA A 14 28.21 -2.44 -22.68
CA ALA A 14 28.18 -1.45 -21.61
C ALA A 14 26.77 -0.84 -21.53
N PRO A 15 26.23 -0.57 -20.32
CA PRO A 15 24.97 0.15 -20.19
C PRO A 15 25.08 1.51 -20.89
N SER A 16 23.99 1.98 -21.48
CA SER A 16 23.99 3.22 -22.24
C SER A 16 24.26 4.44 -21.35
N ARG A 17 24.71 5.55 -21.96
CA ARG A 17 25.02 6.81 -21.25
C ARG A 17 23.80 7.37 -20.50
N ALA A 18 22.58 7.16 -20.98
CA ALA A 18 21.35 7.62 -20.35
C ALA A 18 21.03 6.82 -19.08
N LEU A 19 21.10 5.49 -19.14
CA LEU A 19 21.01 4.58 -17.98
C LEU A 19 22.10 4.89 -16.94
N GLN A 20 23.32 5.19 -17.41
CA GLN A 20 24.44 5.56 -16.56
C GLN A 20 24.23 6.93 -15.89
N ASN A 21 23.65 7.90 -16.60
CA ASN A 21 23.31 9.23 -16.06
C ASN A 21 22.11 9.20 -15.10
N GLY A 22 21.06 8.42 -15.39
CA GLY A 22 19.93 8.20 -14.48
C GLY A 22 20.35 7.42 -13.22
N TYR A 23 21.23 6.43 -13.38
CA TYR A 23 21.91 5.73 -12.29
C TYR A 23 22.76 6.69 -11.44
N LEU A 24 23.63 7.49 -12.07
CA LEU A 24 24.47 8.46 -11.38
C LEU A 24 23.62 9.49 -10.64
N ALA A 25 22.62 10.10 -11.28
CA ALA A 25 21.74 11.08 -10.64
C ALA A 25 21.00 10.50 -9.42
N ARG A 26 20.46 9.27 -9.53
CA ARG A 26 19.74 8.60 -8.43
C ARG A 26 20.65 8.13 -7.29
N VAL A 27 21.91 7.82 -7.58
CA VAL A 27 22.93 7.42 -6.58
C VAL A 27 23.65 8.63 -5.96
N THR A 28 23.70 9.78 -6.65
CA THR A 28 24.31 11.02 -6.10
C THR A 28 23.34 11.86 -5.27
N ASP A 29 22.03 11.68 -5.44
CA ASP A 29 20.99 12.43 -4.72
C ASP A 29 20.62 11.75 -3.38
N ILE A 30 21.61 11.66 -2.51
CA ILE A 30 21.50 11.12 -1.13
C ILE A 30 21.54 12.27 -0.12
N GLU A 31 21.26 13.50 -0.55
CA GLU A 31 21.25 14.63 0.38
C GLU A 31 20.11 14.51 1.39
N ALA A 32 20.30 15.12 2.56
CA ALA A 32 19.26 15.18 3.57
C ALA A 32 18.03 15.91 3.01
N THR A 33 16.83 15.44 3.35
CA THR A 33 15.60 16.13 2.92
C THR A 33 15.54 17.51 3.57
N ASP A 34 15.39 18.56 2.77
CA ASP A 34 15.24 19.93 3.29
C ASP A 34 13.86 20.11 3.92
N THR A 35 13.80 19.91 5.24
CA THR A 35 12.59 20.06 6.05
C THR A 35 12.08 21.50 6.15
N ASN A 36 12.88 22.49 5.75
CA ASN A 36 12.47 23.91 5.75
C ASN A 36 11.76 24.31 4.45
N ASN A 37 11.87 23.52 3.38
CA ASN A 37 11.23 23.81 2.11
C ASN A 37 9.72 23.54 2.20
N PRO A 38 8.85 24.58 2.13
CA PRO A 38 7.40 24.40 2.26
C PRO A 38 6.76 23.65 1.08
N ASN A 39 7.48 23.55 -0.05
CA ASN A 39 7.02 22.86 -1.26
C ASN A 39 7.24 21.34 -1.21
N VAL A 40 7.91 20.83 -0.18
CA VAL A 40 8.04 19.39 0.06
C VAL A 40 6.83 18.89 0.82
N ASN A 41 6.21 17.84 0.30
CA ASN A 41 5.11 17.12 0.93
C ASN A 41 5.61 15.76 1.39
N TYR A 42 4.89 15.16 2.35
CA TYR A 42 5.29 13.93 3.01
C TYR A 42 4.14 12.92 2.97
N GLY A 43 4.48 11.64 3.07
CA GLY A 43 3.54 10.54 3.24
C GLY A 43 4.18 9.44 4.05
N ILE A 44 3.38 8.78 4.90
CA ILE A 44 3.86 7.76 5.83
C ILE A 44 3.16 6.45 5.51
N VAL A 45 3.93 5.37 5.42
CA VAL A 45 3.38 4.01 5.29
C VAL A 45 3.99 3.11 6.35
N VAL A 46 3.14 2.41 7.10
CA VAL A 46 3.52 1.36 8.04
C VAL A 46 3.22 0.00 7.39
N ASP A 47 4.26 -0.78 7.11
CA ASP A 47 4.17 -2.20 6.77
C ASP A 47 4.00 -3.00 8.07
N CYS A 48 2.83 -3.59 8.25
CA CYS A 48 2.53 -4.47 9.38
C CYS A 48 2.68 -5.94 8.95
N GLY A 49 3.94 -6.39 8.92
CA GLY A 49 4.33 -7.74 8.54
C GLY A 49 4.23 -8.78 9.67
N SER A 50 4.24 -10.06 9.28
CA SER A 50 4.19 -11.20 10.23
C SER A 50 5.36 -11.27 11.20
N SER A 51 6.56 -10.84 10.80
CA SER A 51 7.78 -10.90 11.62
C SER A 51 8.11 -9.59 12.34
N GLY A 52 7.31 -8.54 12.14
CA GLY A 52 7.56 -7.19 12.66
C GLY A 52 6.92 -6.11 11.80
N SER A 53 6.75 -4.92 12.38
CA SER A 53 6.25 -3.72 11.71
C SER A 53 7.37 -2.75 11.34
N ARG A 54 7.20 -2.00 10.25
CA ARG A 54 8.20 -1.09 9.70
C ARG A 54 7.53 0.18 9.21
N ILE A 55 8.04 1.35 9.59
CA ILE A 55 7.55 2.63 9.10
C ILE A 55 8.49 3.20 8.06
N PHE A 56 7.92 3.76 7.00
CA PHE A 56 8.61 4.43 5.93
C PHE A 56 8.05 5.85 5.80
N VAL A 57 8.93 6.83 5.83
CA VAL A 57 8.58 8.22 5.52
C VAL A 57 9.05 8.54 4.11
N TYR A 58 8.10 8.95 3.27
CA TYR A 58 8.32 9.39 1.91
C TYR A 58 8.12 10.89 1.80
N CYS A 59 8.79 11.50 0.83
CA CYS A 59 8.61 12.90 0.49
C CYS A 59 8.63 13.09 -1.03
N TRP A 60 7.97 14.15 -1.50
CA TRP A 60 7.97 14.57 -2.90
C TRP A 60 7.86 16.09 -3.01
N PRO A 61 8.47 16.70 -4.03
CA PRO A 61 8.27 18.11 -4.32
C PRO A 61 6.86 18.37 -4.89
N ARG A 62 6.55 19.63 -5.12
CA ARG A 62 5.36 20.01 -5.90
C ARG A 62 5.38 19.37 -7.28
N HIS A 63 4.22 18.93 -7.76
CA HIS A 63 4.10 18.35 -9.10
C HIS A 63 4.44 19.39 -10.18
N ASN A 64 5.06 18.95 -11.28
CA ASN A 64 5.55 19.85 -12.33
C ASN A 64 4.44 20.36 -13.29
N GLY A 65 3.23 19.82 -13.16
CA GLY A 65 2.07 20.19 -13.97
C GLY A 65 1.90 19.39 -15.27
N ASN A 66 2.82 18.48 -15.59
CA ASN A 66 2.73 17.61 -16.76
C ASN A 66 1.84 16.40 -16.46
N PRO A 67 0.68 16.21 -17.12
CA PRO A 67 -0.23 15.10 -16.83
C PRO A 67 0.36 13.70 -17.13
N HIS A 68 1.44 13.63 -17.92
CA HIS A 68 2.13 12.38 -18.24
C HIS A 68 3.10 11.93 -17.14
N ASP A 69 3.50 12.84 -16.26
CA ASP A 69 4.44 12.55 -15.17
C ASP A 69 3.69 12.09 -13.91
N LEU A 70 4.32 11.19 -13.16
CA LEU A 70 3.88 10.80 -11.83
C LEU A 70 4.56 11.68 -10.77
N LEU A 71 4.07 11.61 -9.52
CA LEU A 71 4.77 12.26 -8.39
C LEU A 71 6.20 11.72 -8.27
N ASP A 72 7.18 12.62 -8.12
CA ASP A 72 8.58 12.27 -7.81
C ASP A 72 8.72 11.90 -6.32
N ILE A 73 8.18 10.73 -5.97
CA ILE A 73 8.22 10.19 -4.62
C ILE A 73 9.60 9.61 -4.32
N ARG A 74 10.17 10.01 -3.19
CA ARG A 74 11.46 9.54 -2.70
C ARG A 74 11.36 9.19 -1.23
N GLN A 75 12.22 8.28 -0.78
CA GLN A 75 12.36 8.00 0.63
C GLN A 75 12.98 9.21 1.32
N MET A 76 12.37 9.68 2.41
CA MET A 76 12.90 10.80 3.18
C MET A 76 14.28 10.42 3.74
N ARG A 77 15.20 11.40 3.74
CA ARG A 77 16.55 11.26 4.27
C ARG A 77 16.71 12.13 5.51
N ASP A 78 17.23 11.55 6.59
CA ASP A 78 17.55 12.29 7.81
C ASP A 78 18.77 13.21 7.60
N LYS A 79 19.11 14.00 8.63
CA LYS A 79 20.30 14.86 8.65
C LYS A 79 21.63 14.13 8.41
N ASN A 80 21.66 12.81 8.58
CA ASN A 80 22.83 11.97 8.35
C ASN A 80 22.79 11.28 6.98
N ARG A 81 21.86 11.67 6.09
CA ARG A 81 21.66 11.08 4.75
C ARG A 81 21.19 9.64 4.78
N LYS A 82 20.63 9.20 5.91
CA LYS A 82 20.07 7.85 6.07
C LYS A 82 18.57 7.86 5.77
N PRO A 83 18.05 6.76 5.20
CA PRO A 83 16.62 6.66 4.94
C PRO A 83 15.85 6.67 6.27
N VAL A 84 14.78 7.45 6.34
CA VAL A 84 13.90 7.54 7.53
C VAL A 84 13.01 6.31 7.57
N VAL A 85 13.56 5.25 8.19
CA VAL A 85 12.92 3.96 8.40
C VAL A 85 13.18 3.48 9.81
N MET A 86 12.15 2.96 10.47
CA MET A 86 12.28 2.26 11.75
C MET A 86 11.55 0.93 11.69
N LYS A 87 12.10 -0.09 12.36
CA LYS A 87 11.55 -1.45 12.41
C LYS A 87 11.41 -1.88 13.87
N ILE A 88 10.31 -2.53 14.20
CA ILE A 88 10.04 -3.11 15.53
C ILE A 88 9.59 -4.57 15.41
N LYS A 89 9.72 -5.33 16.50
CA LYS A 89 9.29 -6.72 16.65
C LYS A 89 8.49 -6.86 17.96
N PRO A 90 7.55 -7.82 18.09
CA PRO A 90 7.17 -8.86 17.11
C PRO A 90 6.25 -8.30 16.01
N GLY A 91 5.59 -9.14 15.21
CA GLY A 91 4.59 -8.69 14.23
C GLY A 91 3.26 -8.30 14.90
N ILE A 92 2.47 -7.46 14.23
CA ILE A 92 1.18 -6.97 14.78
C ILE A 92 0.17 -8.10 15.07
N SER A 93 0.29 -9.23 14.36
CA SER A 93 -0.59 -10.39 14.52
C SER A 93 -0.45 -11.09 15.87
N GLU A 94 0.65 -10.87 16.60
CA GLU A 94 0.83 -11.42 17.95
C GLU A 94 -0.14 -10.81 18.98
N PHE A 95 -0.75 -9.65 18.64
CA PHE A 95 -1.73 -8.97 19.49
C PHE A 95 -3.18 -9.39 19.19
N ALA A 96 -3.39 -10.49 18.46
CA ALA A 96 -4.70 -11.01 18.09
C ALA A 96 -5.65 -11.22 19.29
N THR A 97 -5.12 -11.52 20.47
CA THR A 97 -5.88 -11.72 21.72
C THR A 97 -5.81 -10.54 22.68
N SER A 98 -5.11 -9.46 22.31
CA SER A 98 -4.94 -8.25 23.11
C SER A 98 -4.90 -7.01 22.21
N PRO A 99 -5.98 -6.75 21.44
CA PRO A 99 -6.04 -5.65 20.48
C PRO A 99 -5.80 -4.29 21.13
N GLU A 100 -6.18 -4.09 22.40
CA GLU A 100 -6.01 -2.85 23.16
C GLU A 100 -4.55 -2.43 23.37
N LYS A 101 -3.59 -3.32 23.08
CA LYS A 101 -2.14 -3.04 23.19
C LYS A 101 -1.51 -2.65 21.85
N VAL A 102 -2.27 -2.66 20.76
CA VAL A 102 -1.69 -2.51 19.42
C VAL A 102 -1.27 -1.07 19.15
N SER A 103 -2.02 -0.09 19.64
CA SER A 103 -1.67 1.33 19.51
C SER A 103 -0.39 1.68 20.28
N ASP A 104 -0.21 1.13 21.48
CA ASP A 104 1.06 1.23 22.24
C ASP A 104 2.23 0.59 21.48
N TYR A 105 2.00 -0.56 20.84
CA TYR A 105 3.02 -1.26 20.04
C TYR A 105 3.46 -0.44 18.81
N ILE A 106 2.53 0.25 18.12
CA ILE A 106 2.84 1.05 16.92
C ILE A 106 3.35 2.46 17.27
N SER A 107 3.04 2.98 18.46
CA SER A 107 3.42 4.33 18.91
C SER A 107 4.90 4.70 18.73
N PRO A 108 5.90 3.83 19.03
CA PRO A 108 7.30 4.14 18.76
C PRO A 108 7.59 4.48 17.29
N LEU A 109 6.92 3.81 16.34
CA LEU A 109 7.07 4.09 14.92
C LEU A 109 6.48 5.46 14.57
N LEU A 110 5.28 5.76 15.06
CA LEU A 110 4.60 7.03 14.75
C LEU A 110 5.31 8.23 15.36
N ASN A 111 5.82 8.10 16.59
CA ASN A 111 6.67 9.10 17.23
C ASN A 111 7.93 9.37 16.39
N PHE A 112 8.59 8.30 15.92
CA PHE A 112 9.75 8.43 15.04
C PHE A 112 9.41 9.21 13.75
N ALA A 113 8.28 8.94 13.10
CA ALA A 113 7.87 9.72 11.93
C ALA A 113 7.53 11.17 12.27
N ALA A 114 6.84 11.41 13.40
CA ALA A 114 6.46 12.75 13.86
C ALA A 114 7.67 13.63 14.24
N GLU A 115 8.77 13.01 14.68
CA GLU A 115 10.05 13.69 14.92
C GLU A 115 10.71 14.20 13.63
N HIS A 116 10.55 13.47 12.52
CA HIS A 116 11.19 13.80 11.24
C HIS A 116 10.32 14.72 10.37
N VAL A 117 9.01 14.48 10.30
CA VAL A 117 8.10 15.31 9.50
C VAL A 117 7.87 16.66 10.21
N PRO A 118 8.01 17.81 9.54
CA PRO A 118 7.75 19.11 10.14
C PRO A 118 6.33 19.21 10.73
N ARG A 119 6.19 19.74 11.95
CA ARG A 119 4.87 19.87 12.63
C ARG A 119 3.82 20.59 11.80
N THR A 120 4.22 21.60 11.01
CA THR A 120 3.33 22.34 10.10
C THR A 120 2.76 21.48 8.98
N LYS A 121 3.42 20.36 8.65
CA LYS A 121 3.02 19.41 7.60
C LYS A 121 2.27 18.20 8.12
N HIS A 122 2.17 17.98 9.43
CA HIS A 122 1.47 16.81 10.01
C HIS A 122 0.04 16.69 9.47
N LYS A 123 -0.72 17.78 9.51
CA LYS A 123 -2.12 17.85 9.04
C LYS A 123 -2.33 17.64 7.54
N GLU A 124 -1.25 17.69 6.75
CA GLU A 124 -1.28 17.45 5.30
C GLU A 124 -0.71 16.08 4.93
N THR A 125 -0.09 15.38 5.90
CA THR A 125 0.66 14.14 5.68
C THR A 125 -0.26 12.94 5.88
N PRO A 126 -0.57 12.16 4.83
CA PRO A 126 -1.30 10.91 4.98
C PRO A 126 -0.46 9.85 5.69
N LEU A 127 -1.08 9.16 6.63
CA LEU A 127 -0.57 7.97 7.29
C LEU A 127 -1.36 6.77 6.77
N TYR A 128 -0.69 5.74 6.26
CA TYR A 128 -1.30 4.47 5.88
C TYR A 128 -0.72 3.35 6.74
N ILE A 129 -1.56 2.56 7.42
CA ILE A 129 -1.16 1.35 8.14
C ILE A 129 -1.71 0.16 7.37
N LEU A 130 -0.81 -0.59 6.75
CA LEU A 130 -1.15 -1.63 5.79
C LEU A 130 -0.61 -2.98 6.29
N CYS A 131 -1.53 -3.85 6.69
CA CYS A 131 -1.26 -5.14 7.27
C CYS A 131 -1.22 -6.24 6.20
N THR A 132 -0.24 -7.14 6.28
CA THR A 132 0.00 -8.18 5.24
C THR A 132 -0.38 -9.59 5.73
N ALA A 133 0.35 -10.62 5.28
CA ALA A 133 0.01 -12.03 5.49
C ALA A 133 -0.20 -12.44 6.94
N GLY A 134 0.47 -11.80 7.90
CA GLY A 134 0.32 -12.10 9.34
C GLY A 134 -1.09 -11.80 9.85
N MET A 135 -1.71 -10.73 9.39
CA MET A 135 -3.10 -10.41 9.74
C MET A 135 -4.10 -11.22 8.92
N ARG A 136 -3.79 -11.54 7.65
CA ARG A 136 -4.66 -12.34 6.76
C ARG A 136 -4.97 -13.75 7.30
N VAL A 137 -4.10 -14.31 8.14
CA VAL A 137 -4.31 -15.65 8.74
C VAL A 137 -5.18 -15.61 9.99
N LEU A 138 -5.44 -14.42 10.56
CA LEU A 138 -6.28 -14.28 11.74
C LEU A 138 -7.77 -14.36 11.37
N PRO A 139 -8.65 -14.78 12.30
CA PRO A 139 -10.10 -14.56 12.20
C PRO A 139 -10.46 -13.09 11.92
N GLU A 140 -11.45 -12.87 11.08
CA GLU A 140 -11.90 -11.52 10.68
C GLU A 140 -12.28 -10.63 11.88
N SER A 141 -12.87 -11.21 12.93
CA SER A 141 -13.20 -10.50 14.16
C SER A 141 -11.96 -9.94 14.88
N GLN A 142 -10.85 -10.69 14.88
CA GLN A 142 -9.59 -10.25 15.48
C GLN A 142 -8.89 -9.21 14.60
N GLN A 143 -8.95 -9.37 13.27
CA GLN A 143 -8.44 -8.36 12.34
C GLN A 143 -9.14 -7.02 12.57
N LYS A 144 -10.48 -7.04 12.62
CA LYS A 144 -11.29 -5.84 12.82
C LYS A 144 -11.01 -5.17 14.17
N ALA A 145 -10.94 -5.94 15.26
CA ALA A 145 -10.66 -5.39 16.58
C ALA A 145 -9.30 -4.65 16.64
N ILE A 146 -8.27 -5.21 15.99
CA ILE A 146 -6.95 -4.55 15.89
C ILE A 146 -7.03 -3.25 15.08
N LEU A 147 -7.72 -3.26 13.94
CA LEU A 147 -7.85 -2.06 13.11
C LEU A 147 -8.68 -0.96 13.79
N GLU A 148 -9.74 -1.33 14.50
CA GLU A 148 -10.59 -0.39 15.24
C GLU A 148 -9.84 0.32 16.36
N ASP A 149 -8.97 -0.39 17.09
CA ASP A 149 -8.11 0.22 18.11
C ASP A 149 -7.20 1.30 17.49
N LEU A 150 -6.51 0.96 16.39
CA LEU A 150 -5.67 1.92 15.67
C LEU A 150 -6.46 3.14 15.17
N LEU A 151 -7.63 2.91 14.58
CA LEU A 151 -8.48 3.96 14.00
C LEU A 151 -9.06 4.91 15.05
N THR A 152 -9.22 4.46 16.29
CA THR A 152 -9.78 5.27 17.38
C THR A 152 -8.69 6.00 18.16
N ASP A 153 -7.56 5.35 18.42
CA ASP A 153 -6.50 5.89 19.29
C ASP A 153 -5.56 6.85 18.55
N ILE A 154 -5.10 6.50 17.34
CA ILE A 154 -4.10 7.28 16.60
C ILE A 154 -4.53 8.75 16.36
N PRO A 155 -5.79 9.05 15.94
CA PRO A 155 -6.21 10.44 15.72
C PRO A 155 -6.24 11.32 16.98
N VAL A 156 -6.25 10.72 18.18
CA VAL A 156 -6.17 11.45 19.46
C VAL A 156 -4.74 11.91 19.74
N HIS A 157 -3.76 11.13 19.31
CA HIS A 157 -2.34 11.34 19.62
C HIS A 157 -1.53 11.99 18.50
N PHE A 158 -1.96 11.88 17.24
CA PHE A 158 -1.23 12.34 16.06
C PHE A 158 -2.11 13.15 15.10
N ASP A 159 -1.55 14.25 14.57
CA ASP A 159 -2.22 15.17 13.64
C ASP A 159 -2.17 14.70 12.17
N PHE A 160 -1.72 13.48 11.88
CA PHE A 160 -1.64 12.94 10.52
C PHE A 160 -3.02 12.71 9.91
N LEU A 161 -3.14 12.76 8.57
CA LEU A 161 -4.38 12.41 7.88
C LEU A 161 -4.61 10.90 7.99
N PHE A 162 -5.48 10.52 8.92
CA PHE A 162 -5.80 9.12 9.22
C PHE A 162 -7.32 8.93 9.30
N SER A 163 -7.84 8.01 8.49
CA SER A 163 -9.26 7.68 8.39
C SER A 163 -9.45 6.18 8.19
N ASP A 164 -10.69 5.70 8.19
CA ASP A 164 -11.03 4.27 8.00
C ASP A 164 -10.29 3.62 6.83
N SER A 165 -10.25 4.27 5.66
CA SER A 165 -9.55 3.80 4.46
C SER A 165 -8.02 3.75 4.56
N HIS A 166 -7.44 4.21 5.66
CA HIS A 166 -5.99 4.28 5.88
C HIS A 166 -5.45 3.15 6.77
N ALA A 167 -6.31 2.39 7.45
CA ALA A 167 -5.94 1.19 8.19
C ALA A 167 -6.57 -0.04 7.50
N GLU A 168 -5.77 -0.87 6.85
CA GLU A 168 -6.30 -1.94 5.98
C GLU A 168 -5.46 -3.22 6.09
N VAL A 169 -6.12 -4.38 6.13
CA VAL A 169 -5.47 -5.67 5.81
C VAL A 169 -5.47 -5.83 4.30
N ILE A 170 -4.34 -5.55 3.66
CA ILE A 170 -4.24 -5.64 2.20
C ILE A 170 -4.26 -7.09 1.74
N SER A 171 -4.96 -7.35 0.65
CA SER A 171 -4.92 -8.64 -0.04
C SER A 171 -3.51 -8.90 -0.59
N GLY A 172 -3.16 -10.18 -0.74
CA GLY A 172 -1.91 -10.56 -1.41
C GLY A 172 -1.79 -10.00 -2.83
N LYS A 173 -2.94 -9.86 -3.52
CA LYS A 173 -3.01 -9.23 -4.84
C LYS A 173 -2.60 -7.76 -4.78
N GLN A 174 -3.13 -6.98 -3.83
CA GLN A 174 -2.72 -5.58 -3.63
C GLN A 174 -1.23 -5.48 -3.29
N GLU A 175 -0.73 -6.31 -2.38
CA GLU A 175 0.69 -6.37 -1.99
C GLU A 175 1.59 -6.62 -3.21
N GLY A 176 1.25 -7.60 -4.06
CA GLY A 176 1.98 -7.90 -5.29
C GLY A 176 1.92 -6.78 -6.33
N VAL A 177 0.75 -6.13 -6.50
CA VAL A 177 0.62 -4.94 -7.37
C VAL A 177 1.50 -3.81 -6.85
N TYR A 178 1.49 -3.52 -5.55
CA TYR A 178 2.31 -2.44 -4.99
C TYR A 178 3.81 -2.73 -5.08
N ALA A 179 4.23 -3.99 -4.89
CA ALA A 179 5.62 -4.40 -5.14
C ALA A 179 6.02 -4.15 -6.60
N TRP A 180 5.15 -4.55 -7.55
CA TRP A 180 5.38 -4.36 -8.99
C TRP A 180 5.43 -2.87 -9.38
N ILE A 181 4.55 -2.03 -8.81
CA ILE A 181 4.58 -0.58 -9.01
C ILE A 181 5.90 -0.01 -8.48
N GLY A 182 6.28 -0.38 -7.24
CA GLY A 182 7.47 0.14 -6.58
C GLY A 182 8.76 -0.11 -7.37
N ILE A 183 8.98 -1.33 -7.87
CA ILE A 183 10.19 -1.63 -8.65
C ILE A 183 10.21 -0.87 -9.97
N ASN A 184 9.08 -0.84 -10.69
CA ASN A 184 9.02 -0.24 -12.02
C ASN A 184 9.14 1.29 -11.94
N PHE A 185 8.63 1.89 -10.87
CA PHE A 185 8.86 3.29 -10.56
C PHE A 185 10.35 3.59 -10.29
N VAL A 186 11.01 2.81 -9.44
CA VAL A 186 12.45 2.99 -9.14
C VAL A 186 13.34 2.73 -10.36
N LEU A 187 12.91 1.88 -11.29
CA LEU A 187 13.58 1.63 -12.55
C LEU A 187 13.24 2.66 -13.64
N GLY A 188 12.36 3.63 -13.39
CA GLY A 188 11.95 4.63 -14.39
C GLY A 188 11.11 4.05 -15.54
N ARG A 189 10.47 2.88 -15.36
CA ARG A 189 9.66 2.22 -16.40
C ARG A 189 8.30 2.91 -16.62
N PHE A 190 7.96 3.89 -15.80
CA PHE A 190 6.79 4.76 -15.96
C PHE A 190 7.12 6.12 -16.58
N GLU A 191 8.39 6.40 -16.89
CA GLU A 191 8.79 7.63 -17.57
C GLU A 191 8.63 7.42 -19.09
N HIS A 192 7.58 7.99 -19.68
CA HIS A 192 7.20 7.78 -21.10
C HIS A 192 7.98 8.66 -22.10
N ILE A 193 9.18 9.11 -21.74
CA ILE A 193 10.08 9.82 -22.65
C ILE A 193 10.68 8.79 -23.63
N GLU A 194 10.73 9.13 -24.92
CA GLU A 194 11.41 8.37 -25.97
C GLU A 194 12.92 8.32 -25.68
N ASP A 195 13.37 7.27 -25.00
CA ASP A 195 14.78 6.92 -24.86
C ASP A 195 15.04 5.66 -25.69
N ASP A 196 15.90 5.78 -26.71
CA ASP A 196 16.21 4.71 -27.68
C ASP A 196 16.87 3.45 -27.08
N ASP A 197 17.29 3.50 -25.82
CA ASP A 197 18.11 2.45 -25.19
C ASP A 197 17.33 1.42 -24.34
N GLU A 198 16.08 1.72 -23.98
CA GLU A 198 15.27 0.83 -23.13
C GLU A 198 14.40 -0.11 -23.98
N ALA A 199 14.33 -1.38 -23.58
CA ALA A 199 13.50 -2.34 -24.31
C ALA A 199 12.02 -1.92 -24.25
N VAL A 200 11.37 -1.81 -25.41
CA VAL A 200 9.93 -1.50 -25.51
C VAL A 200 9.08 -2.75 -25.74
N VAL A 201 7.81 -2.68 -25.33
CA VAL A 201 6.80 -3.70 -25.56
C VAL A 201 5.54 -3.08 -26.17
N GLU A 202 4.92 -3.83 -27.08
CA GLU A 202 3.59 -3.54 -27.62
C GLU A 202 2.52 -4.00 -26.63
N VAL A 203 1.59 -3.10 -26.29
CA VAL A 203 0.55 -3.32 -25.27
C VAL A 203 -0.84 -3.08 -25.82
N ASN A 204 -1.73 -4.04 -25.59
CA ASN A 204 -3.15 -3.91 -25.89
C ASN A 204 -3.91 -3.41 -24.65
N ILE A 205 -4.56 -2.26 -24.77
CA ILE A 205 -5.34 -1.69 -23.66
C ILE A 205 -6.64 -2.51 -23.46
N PRO A 206 -6.94 -2.96 -22.23
CA PRO A 206 -8.17 -3.70 -21.94
C PRO A 206 -9.43 -2.93 -22.35
N GLY A 207 -10.38 -3.63 -22.98
CA GLY A 207 -11.67 -3.05 -23.38
C GLY A 207 -11.62 -2.12 -24.59
N SER A 208 -10.50 -2.10 -25.32
CA SER A 208 -10.30 -1.21 -26.46
C SER A 208 -9.92 -1.97 -27.73
N GLU A 209 -10.82 -2.84 -28.21
CA GLU A 209 -10.65 -3.63 -29.45
C GLU A 209 -10.46 -2.75 -30.71
N SER A 210 -10.69 -1.44 -30.63
CA SER A 210 -10.62 -0.47 -31.73
C SER A 210 -9.54 0.61 -31.60
N ARG A 211 -8.67 0.60 -30.57
CA ARG A 211 -7.52 1.53 -30.48
C ARG A 211 -6.22 0.80 -30.81
N GLU A 212 -5.31 1.53 -31.46
CA GLU A 212 -3.96 1.05 -31.79
C GLU A 212 -3.21 0.62 -30.52
N ALA A 213 -2.44 -0.46 -30.64
CA ALA A 213 -1.56 -0.91 -29.57
C ALA A 213 -0.55 0.20 -29.24
N ILE A 214 -0.26 0.39 -27.95
CA ILE A 214 0.72 1.38 -27.52
C ILE A 214 2.09 0.73 -27.35
N LEU A 215 3.14 1.47 -27.68
CA LEU A 215 4.52 1.10 -27.37
C LEU A 215 4.96 1.83 -26.10
N ARG A 216 5.44 1.08 -25.10
CA ARG A 216 6.03 1.66 -23.89
C ARG A 216 7.21 0.83 -23.38
N LYS A 217 7.97 1.39 -22.45
CA LYS A 217 9.08 0.70 -21.78
C LYS A 217 8.59 -0.63 -21.19
N ARG A 218 9.33 -1.71 -21.44
CA ARG A 218 9.11 -3.02 -20.83
C ARG A 218 9.17 -2.87 -19.33
N THR A 219 8.31 -3.56 -18.60
CA THR A 219 8.34 -3.57 -17.13
C THR A 219 9.12 -4.78 -16.60
N ALA A 220 9.61 -4.66 -15.37
CA ALA A 220 10.21 -5.75 -14.62
C ALA A 220 9.13 -6.50 -13.81
N GLY A 221 9.20 -7.82 -13.82
CA GLY A 221 8.42 -8.67 -12.91
C GLY A 221 9.02 -8.66 -11.50
N ILE A 222 8.22 -9.10 -10.53
CA ILE A 222 8.64 -9.24 -9.13
C ILE A 222 8.32 -10.63 -8.61
N LEU A 223 9.20 -11.09 -7.73
CA LEU A 223 9.05 -12.27 -6.90
C LEU A 223 9.33 -11.84 -5.47
N ASP A 224 8.37 -12.00 -4.57
CA ASP A 224 8.55 -11.66 -3.16
C ASP A 224 8.20 -12.88 -2.30
N MET A 225 9.20 -13.42 -1.62
CA MET A 225 9.00 -14.54 -0.70
C MET A 225 9.11 -14.02 0.73
N GLY A 226 7.97 -13.72 1.33
CA GLY A 226 7.88 -13.31 2.72
C GLY A 226 7.99 -14.48 3.71
N GLY A 227 7.72 -14.20 4.98
CA GLY A 227 7.68 -15.24 6.02
C GLY A 227 6.52 -16.22 5.85
N VAL A 228 5.33 -15.73 5.54
CA VAL A 228 4.08 -16.51 5.51
C VAL A 228 3.59 -16.79 4.09
N SER A 229 3.76 -15.86 3.15
CA SER A 229 3.33 -16.00 1.75
C SER A 229 4.45 -15.76 0.76
N THR A 230 4.24 -16.23 -0.48
CA THR A 230 5.04 -15.86 -1.64
C THR A 230 4.14 -15.19 -2.68
N GLN A 231 4.65 -14.17 -3.36
CA GLN A 231 3.97 -13.39 -4.37
C GLN A 231 4.80 -13.40 -5.66
N ILE A 232 4.10 -13.41 -6.79
CA ILE A 232 4.65 -13.18 -8.13
C ILE A 232 3.77 -12.17 -8.84
N ALA A 233 4.38 -11.16 -9.46
CA ALA A 233 3.65 -10.22 -10.30
C ALA A 233 4.45 -9.80 -11.53
N TYR A 234 3.80 -9.75 -12.69
CA TYR A 234 4.40 -9.29 -13.94
C TYR A 234 3.32 -8.79 -14.90
N GLU A 235 3.70 -7.88 -15.80
CA GLU A 235 2.80 -7.35 -16.81
C GLU A 235 2.44 -8.42 -17.84
N VAL A 236 1.17 -8.43 -18.26
CA VAL A 236 0.67 -9.27 -19.34
C VAL A 236 0.29 -8.35 -20.52
N PRO A 237 1.23 -8.05 -21.43
CA PRO A 237 1.06 -7.02 -22.46
C PRO A 237 0.09 -7.41 -23.59
N LYS A 238 -0.04 -8.70 -23.89
CA LYS A 238 -0.91 -9.23 -24.97
C LYS A 238 -2.18 -9.85 -24.43
N THR A 239 -3.25 -9.83 -25.20
CA THR A 239 -4.61 -10.33 -24.87
C THR A 239 -4.62 -11.84 -24.58
N GLU A 240 -4.10 -12.25 -23.43
CA GLU A 240 -4.25 -13.60 -22.90
C GLU A 240 -5.51 -13.68 -22.04
N GLU A 241 -6.27 -14.77 -22.23
CA GLU A 241 -7.43 -15.12 -21.41
C GLU A 241 -6.99 -15.62 -20.04
N VAL A 242 -6.68 -14.70 -19.15
CA VAL A 242 -6.35 -15.00 -17.75
C VAL A 242 -7.60 -14.77 -16.90
N ALA A 243 -7.82 -15.62 -15.90
CA ALA A 243 -8.91 -15.45 -14.96
C ALA A 243 -8.86 -14.07 -14.28
N LYS A 244 -9.99 -13.34 -14.28
CA LYS A 244 -10.08 -11.95 -13.78
C LYS A 244 -9.60 -11.78 -12.33
N ASN A 245 -9.70 -12.82 -11.50
CA ASN A 245 -9.23 -12.77 -10.12
C ASN A 245 -7.70 -12.64 -10.01
N LEU A 246 -6.93 -13.18 -10.97
CA LEU A 246 -5.47 -13.15 -11.01
C LEU A 246 -4.90 -11.96 -11.81
N LEU A 247 -5.75 -11.16 -12.45
CA LEU A 247 -5.36 -9.94 -13.15
C LEU A 247 -5.73 -8.70 -12.37
N ALA A 248 -4.77 -7.80 -12.18
CA ALA A 248 -5.02 -6.45 -11.71
C ALA A 248 -4.96 -5.49 -12.91
N GLU A 249 -6.05 -4.78 -13.14
CA GLU A 249 -6.13 -3.70 -14.12
C GLU A 249 -6.26 -2.39 -13.36
N PHE A 250 -5.32 -1.46 -13.59
CA PHE A 250 -5.29 -0.19 -12.89
C PHE A 250 -4.65 0.91 -13.73
N ASN A 251 -4.99 2.16 -13.43
CA ASN A 251 -4.38 3.35 -13.99
C ASN A 251 -3.55 4.06 -12.92
N LEU A 252 -2.26 4.29 -13.19
CA LEU A 252 -1.38 5.08 -12.31
C LEU A 252 -1.46 6.59 -12.57
N GLY A 253 -1.97 7.00 -13.73
CA GLY A 253 -2.14 8.41 -14.08
C GLY A 253 -3.20 9.09 -13.22
N CYS A 254 -3.09 10.42 -13.13
CA CYS A 254 -4.08 11.24 -12.43
C CYS A 254 -5.38 11.42 -13.24
N ASP A 255 -5.30 11.37 -14.58
CA ASP A 255 -6.45 11.43 -15.49
C ASP A 255 -6.96 10.03 -15.81
N VAL A 256 -8.22 9.76 -15.45
CA VAL A 256 -8.89 8.48 -15.67
C VAL A 256 -9.15 8.19 -17.15
N HIS A 257 -9.10 9.19 -18.01
CA HIS A 257 -9.34 9.06 -19.45
C HIS A 257 -8.07 8.74 -20.26
N GLN A 258 -6.89 8.96 -19.68
CA GLN A 258 -5.61 8.64 -20.31
C GLN A 258 -5.23 7.16 -20.13
N THR A 259 -4.61 6.57 -21.15
CA THR A 259 -4.32 5.13 -21.21
C THR A 259 -2.84 4.77 -21.06
N GLU A 260 -1.93 5.73 -21.13
CA GLU A 260 -0.47 5.50 -21.09
C GLU A 260 -0.03 4.76 -19.82
N HIS A 261 -0.68 5.08 -18.71
CA HIS A 261 -0.44 4.51 -17.39
C HIS A 261 -1.44 3.41 -17.00
N VAL A 262 -2.15 2.83 -17.98
CA VAL A 262 -3.03 1.68 -17.76
C VAL A 262 -2.23 0.40 -17.89
N TYR A 263 -2.15 -0.37 -16.81
CA TYR A 263 -1.39 -1.62 -16.75
C TYR A 263 -2.31 -2.79 -16.44
N ARG A 264 -1.99 -3.94 -17.05
CA ARG A 264 -2.59 -5.23 -16.73
C ARG A 264 -1.50 -6.15 -16.19
N VAL A 265 -1.58 -6.43 -14.91
CA VAL A 265 -0.55 -7.16 -14.16
C VAL A 265 -1.15 -8.47 -13.67
N TYR A 266 -0.54 -9.58 -14.06
CA TYR A 266 -0.81 -10.85 -13.41
C TYR A 266 -0.24 -10.81 -12.01
N VAL A 267 -1.04 -11.20 -11.03
CA VAL A 267 -0.61 -11.29 -9.63
C VAL A 267 -1.18 -12.56 -9.02
N ALA A 268 -0.27 -13.39 -8.49
CA ALA A 268 -0.65 -14.54 -7.67
C ALA A 268 0.00 -14.44 -6.29
N THR A 269 -0.72 -14.90 -5.28
CA THR A 269 -0.23 -14.98 -3.90
C THR A 269 -0.50 -16.37 -3.35
N PHE A 270 0.52 -16.93 -2.73
CA PHE A 270 0.53 -18.28 -2.20
C PHE A 270 0.70 -18.22 -0.68
N LEU A 271 -0.44 -18.17 0.03
CA LEU A 271 -0.45 -18.18 1.49
C LEU A 271 -0.01 -19.56 2.00
N GLY A 272 0.92 -19.60 2.95
CA GLY A 272 1.53 -20.85 3.42
C GLY A 272 2.76 -21.30 2.62
N PHE A 273 3.19 -20.51 1.65
CA PHE A 273 4.35 -20.78 0.79
C PHE A 273 5.51 -19.78 1.00
N GLY A 274 5.41 -18.91 2.01
CA GLY A 274 6.56 -18.13 2.49
C GLY A 274 7.56 -19.03 3.22
N GLY A 275 8.80 -18.54 3.42
CA GLY A 275 9.89 -19.37 3.94
C GLY A 275 9.64 -19.98 5.33
N ASN A 276 9.05 -19.22 6.26
CA ASN A 276 8.74 -19.71 7.61
C ASN A 276 7.53 -20.64 7.60
N ALA A 277 6.46 -20.27 6.87
CA ALA A 277 5.27 -21.11 6.78
C ALA A 277 5.53 -22.45 6.09
N ALA A 278 6.40 -22.47 5.06
CA ALA A 278 6.86 -23.71 4.45
C ALA A 278 7.63 -24.58 5.43
N ARG A 279 8.50 -23.99 6.27
CA ARG A 279 9.20 -24.72 7.33
C ARG A 279 8.24 -25.30 8.36
N GLN A 280 7.27 -24.52 8.81
CA GLN A 280 6.25 -25.01 9.75
C GLN A 280 5.47 -26.19 9.17
N ARG A 281 4.98 -26.08 7.94
CA ARG A 281 4.27 -27.17 7.25
C ARG A 281 5.14 -28.44 7.12
N TYR A 282 6.43 -28.26 6.85
CA TYR A 282 7.39 -29.35 6.81
C TYR A 282 7.51 -30.03 8.17
N GLU A 283 7.72 -29.26 9.23
CA GLU A 283 7.81 -29.74 10.62
C GLU A 283 6.54 -30.48 11.06
N ASP A 284 5.36 -29.91 10.80
CA ASP A 284 4.05 -30.54 11.09
C ASP A 284 3.94 -31.91 10.41
N LYS A 285 4.37 -32.00 9.14
CA LYS A 285 4.28 -33.22 8.35
C LYS A 285 5.25 -34.30 8.81
N ILE A 286 6.51 -33.94 9.12
CA ILE A 286 7.48 -34.91 9.63
C ILE A 286 7.10 -35.37 11.03
N PHE A 287 6.54 -34.50 11.86
CA PHE A 287 6.03 -34.85 13.18
C PHE A 287 4.92 -35.90 13.07
N ALA A 288 3.86 -35.58 12.33
CA ALA A 288 2.73 -36.50 12.14
C ALA A 288 3.15 -37.85 11.53
N ASN A 289 3.96 -37.84 10.46
CA ASN A 289 4.39 -39.06 9.78
C ASN A 289 5.31 -39.93 10.65
N THR A 290 6.21 -39.32 11.42
CA THR A 290 7.18 -40.06 12.25
C THR A 290 6.48 -40.75 13.41
N PHE A 291 5.60 -40.05 14.13
CA PHE A 291 4.81 -40.66 15.20
C PHE A 291 3.88 -41.77 14.69
N GLN A 292 3.27 -41.60 13.51
CA GLN A 292 2.49 -42.67 12.88
C GLN A 292 3.36 -43.89 12.55
N LYS A 293 4.54 -43.71 11.94
CA LYS A 293 5.46 -44.82 11.64
C LYS A 293 5.97 -45.51 12.90
N ASN A 294 6.28 -44.77 13.96
CA ASN A 294 6.69 -45.33 15.24
C ASN A 294 5.60 -46.22 15.82
N ARG A 295 4.34 -45.77 15.79
CA ARG A 295 3.18 -46.55 16.23
C ARG A 295 2.94 -47.82 15.40
N LEU A 296 3.14 -47.74 14.09
CA LEU A 296 2.87 -48.86 13.17
C LEU A 296 4.01 -49.88 13.08
N LEU A 297 5.26 -49.44 13.16
CA LEU A 297 6.45 -50.27 12.90
C LEU A 297 7.28 -50.54 14.16
N GLY A 298 6.86 -50.06 15.34
CA GLY A 298 7.61 -50.19 16.60
C GLY A 298 8.94 -49.45 16.61
N LYS A 299 9.13 -48.47 15.71
CA LYS A 299 10.34 -47.61 15.69
C LYS A 299 10.26 -46.56 16.80
N GLN A 300 11.43 -46.03 17.20
CA GLN A 300 11.56 -44.98 18.22
C GLN A 300 12.18 -43.69 17.68
N THR A 301 12.18 -43.51 16.36
CA THR A 301 12.82 -42.35 15.72
C THR A 301 12.20 -41.03 16.21
N GLY A 302 13.04 -40.09 16.62
CA GLY A 302 12.65 -38.77 17.10
C GLY A 302 12.15 -38.73 18.55
N LEU A 303 12.00 -39.86 19.26
CA LEU A 303 11.44 -39.87 20.61
C LEU A 303 12.46 -39.49 21.70
N ALA A 304 13.76 -39.65 21.43
CA ALA A 304 14.83 -39.32 22.36
C ALA A 304 16.05 -38.70 21.64
N PRO A 305 16.91 -37.94 22.35
CA PRO A 305 18.06 -37.25 21.74
C PRO A 305 19.13 -38.17 21.11
N ASP A 306 19.18 -39.43 21.54
CA ASP A 306 20.06 -40.49 21.04
C ASP A 306 19.52 -41.17 19.77
N THR A 307 18.21 -41.07 19.53
CA THR A 307 17.52 -41.62 18.36
C THR A 307 16.79 -40.53 17.53
N PRO A 308 17.43 -39.40 17.19
CA PRO A 308 16.75 -38.27 16.57
C PRO A 308 16.27 -38.57 15.14
N TYR A 309 15.29 -37.79 14.67
CA TYR A 309 14.97 -37.70 13.24
C TYR A 309 16.11 -36.98 12.51
N LEU A 310 16.63 -37.58 11.43
CA LEU A 310 17.70 -36.99 10.64
C LEU A 310 17.10 -36.06 9.57
N ASP A 311 17.27 -34.75 9.74
CA ASP A 311 16.69 -33.73 8.86
C ASP A 311 17.76 -33.20 7.87
N PRO A 312 17.63 -33.44 6.56
CA PRO A 312 18.56 -32.92 5.56
C PRO A 312 18.50 -31.40 5.39
N CYS A 313 17.40 -30.78 5.78
CA CYS A 313 17.17 -29.34 5.63
C CYS A 313 17.73 -28.50 6.79
N LEU A 314 18.33 -29.12 7.79
CA LEU A 314 19.03 -28.46 8.89
C LEU A 314 20.55 -28.55 8.70
N PRO A 315 21.33 -27.52 9.12
CA PRO A 315 22.79 -27.55 9.05
C PRO A 315 23.41 -28.79 9.71
N LEU A 316 24.53 -29.28 9.19
CA LEU A 316 25.19 -30.48 9.69
C LEU A 316 25.44 -30.41 11.21
N ASP A 317 25.10 -31.50 11.91
CA ASP A 317 25.28 -31.71 13.36
C ASP A 317 24.47 -30.79 14.29
N ILE A 318 23.62 -29.89 13.77
CA ILE A 318 22.71 -29.12 14.64
C ILE A 318 21.74 -30.07 15.34
N LYS A 319 21.46 -29.81 16.62
CA LYS A 319 20.38 -30.45 17.37
C LYS A 319 19.21 -29.50 17.45
N ASP A 320 18.01 -30.00 17.20
CA ASP A 320 16.78 -29.22 17.23
C ASP A 320 15.63 -30.03 17.79
N GLU A 321 14.53 -29.37 18.11
CA GLU A 321 13.32 -30.01 18.63
C GLU A 321 12.05 -29.38 18.06
N ILE A 322 11.04 -30.22 17.83
CA ILE A 322 9.68 -29.81 17.50
C ILE A 322 8.78 -30.19 18.67
N GLN A 323 8.06 -29.20 19.21
CA GLN A 323 7.09 -29.41 20.28
C GLN A 323 5.66 -29.20 19.74
N GLN A 324 4.84 -30.25 19.77
CA GLN A 324 3.44 -30.19 19.35
C GLN A 324 2.55 -31.06 20.26
N ASN A 325 1.39 -30.54 20.66
CA ASN A 325 0.41 -31.26 21.48
C ASN A 325 1.01 -31.87 22.78
N GLY A 326 1.96 -31.19 23.41
CA GLY A 326 2.66 -31.66 24.61
C GLY A 326 3.69 -32.79 24.37
N GLN A 327 3.93 -33.18 23.11
CA GLN A 327 4.94 -34.15 22.71
C GLN A 327 6.14 -33.44 22.09
N THR A 328 7.34 -33.98 22.31
CA THR A 328 8.61 -33.47 21.77
C THR A 328 9.20 -34.46 20.79
N MET A 329 9.65 -33.97 19.63
CA MET A 329 10.41 -34.73 18.66
C MET A 329 11.81 -34.14 18.50
N TYR A 330 12.85 -34.95 18.69
CA TYR A 330 14.24 -34.54 18.56
C TYR A 330 14.73 -34.72 17.12
N LEU A 331 15.45 -33.71 16.62
CA LEU A 331 16.05 -33.70 15.29
C LEU A 331 17.57 -33.56 15.34
N ARG A 332 18.23 -34.07 14.29
CA ARG A 332 19.64 -33.83 14.01
C ARG A 332 19.82 -33.47 12.54
N GLY A 333 20.46 -32.34 12.27
CA GLY A 333 20.71 -31.91 10.89
C GLY A 333 21.79 -32.73 10.22
N THR A 334 21.54 -33.14 8.97
CA THR A 334 22.54 -33.84 8.14
C THR A 334 23.17 -32.95 7.08
N GLY A 335 22.66 -31.73 6.87
CA GLY A 335 23.28 -30.75 5.99
C GLY A 335 23.24 -31.08 4.49
N ASP A 336 22.33 -31.95 4.06
CA ASP A 336 22.22 -32.40 2.67
C ASP A 336 21.24 -31.52 1.88
N PHE A 337 21.79 -30.51 1.20
CA PHE A 337 20.99 -29.56 0.42
C PHE A 337 20.22 -30.21 -0.74
N ASP A 338 20.80 -31.20 -1.42
CA ASP A 338 20.13 -31.84 -2.55
C ASP A 338 18.95 -32.71 -2.08
N LEU A 339 19.18 -33.52 -1.04
CA LEU A 339 18.12 -34.31 -0.43
C LEU A 339 17.04 -33.44 0.20
N CYS A 340 17.42 -32.28 0.76
CA CYS A 340 16.45 -31.31 1.25
C CYS A 340 15.52 -30.85 0.10
N ARG A 341 16.07 -30.41 -1.04
CA ARG A 341 15.25 -30.00 -2.21
C ARG A 341 14.27 -31.08 -2.64
N GLU A 342 14.72 -32.33 -2.74
CA GLU A 342 13.86 -33.46 -3.09
C GLU A 342 12.74 -33.67 -2.06
N THR A 343 13.07 -33.58 -0.77
CA THR A 343 12.11 -33.71 0.34
C THR A 343 11.06 -32.60 0.33
N LEU A 344 11.39 -31.41 -0.16
CA LEU A 344 10.49 -30.25 -0.19
C LEU A 344 9.52 -30.23 -1.37
N GLN A 345 9.75 -31.01 -2.43
CA GLN A 345 8.90 -30.99 -3.63
C GLN A 345 7.40 -31.17 -3.36
N PRO A 346 6.95 -32.11 -2.49
CA PRO A 346 5.54 -32.29 -2.20
C PRO A 346 4.87 -31.06 -1.58
N PHE A 347 5.61 -30.20 -0.88
CA PHE A 347 5.07 -29.02 -0.20
C PHE A 347 4.72 -27.87 -1.17
N MET A 348 5.15 -27.96 -2.43
CA MET A 348 4.72 -27.02 -3.48
C MET A 348 3.26 -27.26 -3.93
N ASN A 349 2.66 -28.41 -3.59
CA ASN A 349 1.30 -28.79 -3.99
C ASN A 349 1.07 -28.61 -5.51
N LYS A 350 2.05 -28.94 -6.36
CA LYS A 350 1.88 -28.86 -7.81
C LYS A 350 0.85 -29.89 -8.29
N THR A 351 0.04 -29.53 -9.26
CA THR A 351 -0.85 -30.43 -9.99
C THR A 351 -0.22 -30.82 -11.33
N ASN A 352 -0.77 -31.82 -12.00
CA ASN A 352 -0.35 -32.21 -13.36
C ASN A 352 -0.98 -31.33 -14.45
N GLU A 353 -1.75 -30.31 -14.07
CA GLU A 353 -2.42 -29.41 -15.01
C GLU A 353 -1.41 -28.48 -15.69
N THR A 354 -1.59 -28.28 -17.00
CA THR A 354 -0.75 -27.37 -17.78
C THR A 354 -0.95 -25.92 -17.35
N GLN A 355 0.10 -25.09 -17.46
CA GLN A 355 0.06 -23.67 -17.10
C GLN A 355 -0.33 -23.42 -15.64
N THR A 356 0.04 -24.31 -14.72
CA THR A 356 -0.12 -24.12 -13.28
C THR A 356 1.21 -24.06 -12.55
N SER A 357 1.23 -23.33 -11.44
CA SER A 357 2.42 -23.07 -10.63
C SER A 357 2.35 -23.79 -9.29
N LEU A 358 2.35 -23.08 -8.17
CA LEU A 358 2.18 -23.63 -6.82
C LEU A 358 0.67 -23.85 -6.56
N ASN A 359 0.35 -24.89 -5.78
CA ASN A 359 -1.04 -25.20 -5.38
C ASN A 359 -2.06 -25.30 -6.54
N GLY A 360 -1.60 -25.67 -7.75
CA GLY A 360 -2.42 -25.74 -8.96
C GLY A 360 -2.92 -24.38 -9.48
N VAL A 361 -2.38 -23.25 -9.02
CA VAL A 361 -2.83 -21.93 -9.48
C VAL A 361 -2.32 -21.66 -10.89
N TYR A 362 -3.23 -21.22 -11.76
CA TYR A 362 -2.92 -20.80 -13.12
C TYR A 362 -1.82 -19.72 -13.17
N GLN A 363 -0.85 -19.89 -14.06
CA GLN A 363 0.23 -18.97 -14.35
C GLN A 363 0.30 -18.72 -15.87
N PRO A 364 0.06 -17.48 -16.34
CA PRO A 364 0.26 -17.11 -17.73
C PRO A 364 1.69 -17.42 -18.20
N PRO A 365 1.91 -17.79 -19.47
CA PRO A 365 3.25 -18.06 -19.97
C PRO A 365 4.16 -16.82 -19.81
N ILE A 366 5.35 -17.05 -19.25
CA ILE A 366 6.39 -16.02 -19.13
C ILE A 366 7.31 -16.13 -20.34
N HIS A 367 7.51 -15.03 -21.08
CA HIS A 367 8.46 -14.98 -22.17
C HIS A 367 9.89 -14.85 -21.63
N PHE A 368 10.46 -15.95 -21.11
CA PHE A 368 11.73 -15.97 -20.36
C PHE A 368 12.94 -15.36 -21.11
N GLN A 369 12.94 -15.36 -22.44
CA GLN A 369 14.03 -14.78 -23.23
C GLN A 369 13.99 -13.24 -23.26
N ASN A 370 12.82 -12.65 -23.02
CA ASN A 370 12.58 -11.21 -23.06
C ASN A 370 11.88 -10.74 -21.78
N SER A 371 12.26 -11.29 -20.64
CA SER A 371 11.75 -10.88 -19.33
C SER A 371 12.88 -10.62 -18.35
N GLU A 372 12.60 -9.77 -17.37
CA GLU A 372 13.48 -9.50 -16.23
C GLU A 372 12.64 -9.55 -14.95
N PHE A 373 13.22 -10.08 -13.86
CA PHE A 373 12.54 -10.22 -12.58
C PHE A 373 13.43 -9.75 -11.43
N TYR A 374 12.81 -9.15 -10.42
CA TYR A 374 13.45 -8.80 -9.17
C TYR A 374 12.93 -9.68 -8.03
N GLY A 375 13.86 -10.28 -7.28
CA GLY A 375 13.59 -11.13 -6.12
C GLY A 375 13.78 -10.40 -4.80
N PHE A 376 12.72 -10.25 -4.01
CA PHE A 376 12.70 -9.57 -2.72
C PHE A 376 12.60 -10.55 -1.55
N SER A 377 12.77 -10.03 -0.33
CA SER A 377 12.67 -10.77 0.92
C SER A 377 13.56 -12.02 0.93
N GLU A 378 13.02 -13.23 1.10
CA GLU A 378 13.84 -14.46 1.16
C GLU A 378 14.66 -14.71 -0.11
N PHE A 379 14.29 -14.17 -1.28
CA PHE A 379 15.15 -14.22 -2.46
C PHE A 379 16.49 -13.50 -2.21
N TYR A 380 16.43 -12.33 -1.58
CA TYR A 380 17.62 -11.59 -1.18
C TYR A 380 18.28 -12.22 0.06
N TYR A 381 17.52 -12.49 1.12
CA TYR A 381 18.11 -12.97 2.36
C TYR A 381 18.80 -14.34 2.22
N CYS A 382 18.26 -15.24 1.40
CA CYS A 382 18.90 -16.53 1.15
C CYS A 382 20.15 -16.41 0.28
N THR A 383 20.31 -15.34 -0.50
CA THR A 383 21.50 -15.12 -1.34
C THR A 383 22.55 -14.23 -0.66
N GLU A 384 22.14 -13.29 0.19
CA GLU A 384 23.04 -12.29 0.75
C GLU A 384 23.46 -12.57 2.20
N ASP A 385 22.53 -12.86 3.12
CA ASP A 385 22.78 -12.78 4.57
C ASP A 385 24.01 -13.58 5.00
N VAL A 386 24.11 -14.81 4.51
CA VAL A 386 25.18 -15.74 4.86
C VAL A 386 25.98 -16.26 3.67
N LEU A 387 25.41 -16.27 2.46
CA LEU A 387 26.10 -16.69 1.24
C LEU A 387 26.83 -15.52 0.56
N ARG A 388 26.52 -14.26 0.92
CA ARG A 388 27.19 -13.03 0.47
C ARG A 388 27.26 -12.90 -1.06
N MET A 389 26.17 -13.26 -1.74
CA MET A 389 26.04 -13.25 -3.20
C MET A 389 24.71 -12.67 -3.68
N GLY A 390 24.16 -11.67 -2.96
CA GLY A 390 23.00 -10.93 -3.46
C GLY A 390 23.29 -10.21 -4.79
N GLY A 391 22.23 -9.86 -5.52
CA GLY A 391 22.34 -9.25 -6.85
C GLY A 391 21.98 -10.22 -7.96
N ASP A 392 22.77 -10.28 -9.03
CA ASP A 392 22.46 -11.11 -10.19
C ASP A 392 22.50 -12.60 -9.84
N TYR A 393 21.35 -13.28 -9.96
CA TYR A 393 21.22 -14.67 -9.58
C TYR A 393 21.89 -15.60 -10.59
N ASN A 394 22.66 -16.56 -10.07
CA ASN A 394 23.24 -17.64 -10.86
C ASN A 394 23.01 -18.98 -10.15
N ALA A 395 22.22 -19.87 -10.75
CA ALA A 395 21.84 -21.13 -10.13
C ALA A 395 23.04 -22.03 -9.78
N VAL A 396 24.10 -22.04 -10.59
CA VAL A 396 25.30 -22.88 -10.35
C VAL A 396 26.08 -22.35 -9.15
N ALA A 397 26.35 -21.05 -9.11
CA ALA A 397 27.04 -20.43 -7.98
C ALA A 397 26.22 -20.55 -6.69
N PHE A 398 24.92 -20.29 -6.76
CA PHE A 398 23.99 -20.37 -5.64
C PHE A 398 23.92 -21.78 -5.05
N THR A 399 23.66 -22.80 -5.87
CA THR A 399 23.53 -24.18 -5.39
C THR A 399 24.84 -24.70 -4.81
N LYS A 400 26.00 -24.30 -5.36
CA LYS A 400 27.30 -24.63 -4.76
C LYS A 400 27.46 -24.00 -3.38
N ALA A 401 27.26 -22.69 -3.26
CA ALA A 401 27.39 -21.99 -1.98
C ALA A 401 26.40 -22.51 -0.92
N ALA A 402 25.17 -22.82 -1.31
CA ALA A 402 24.16 -23.39 -0.41
C ALA A 402 24.55 -24.80 0.07
N LYS A 403 25.07 -25.66 -0.81
CA LYS A 403 25.60 -27.00 -0.44
C LYS A 403 26.75 -26.88 0.56
N ASP A 404 27.73 -26.03 0.26
CA ASP A 404 28.90 -25.82 1.12
C ASP A 404 28.50 -25.28 2.50
N TYR A 405 27.55 -24.35 2.55
CA TYR A 405 27.00 -23.84 3.81
C TYR A 405 26.33 -24.96 4.62
N CYS A 406 25.46 -25.76 3.99
CA CYS A 406 24.70 -26.81 4.69
C CYS A 406 25.56 -27.95 5.20
N ALA A 407 26.58 -28.34 4.43
CA ALA A 407 27.54 -29.36 4.82
C ALA A 407 28.55 -28.86 5.90
N THR A 408 28.56 -27.57 6.22
CA THR A 408 29.41 -27.03 7.29
C THR A 408 28.80 -27.36 8.66
N LYS A 409 29.61 -27.93 9.56
CA LYS A 409 29.20 -28.23 10.94
C LYS A 409 28.63 -27.00 11.64
N TRP A 410 27.54 -27.19 12.38
CA TRP A 410 26.86 -26.14 13.12
C TRP A 410 27.78 -25.34 14.06
N SER A 411 28.72 -26.00 14.74
CA SER A 411 29.69 -25.33 15.61
C SER A 411 30.56 -24.33 14.86
N ILE A 412 30.98 -24.65 13.64
CA ILE A 412 31.79 -23.77 12.78
C ILE A 412 30.93 -22.61 12.27
N LEU A 413 29.67 -22.86 11.88
CA LEU A 413 28.74 -21.81 11.48
C LEU A 413 28.50 -20.82 12.63
N ARG A 414 28.38 -21.31 13.86
CA ARG A 414 28.24 -20.50 15.07
C ARG A 414 29.48 -19.66 15.37
N GLU A 415 30.66 -20.26 15.32
CA GLU A 415 31.92 -19.52 15.49
C GLU A 415 32.06 -18.38 14.47
N ARG A 416 31.69 -18.63 13.21
CA ARG A 416 31.69 -17.60 12.14
C ARG A 416 30.68 -16.48 12.41
N PHE A 417 29.50 -16.83 12.93
CA PHE A 417 28.48 -15.88 13.32
C PHE A 417 28.94 -14.99 14.47
N ASP A 418 29.50 -15.58 15.53
CA ASP A 418 29.98 -14.85 16.70
C ASP A 418 31.17 -13.92 16.36
N ARG A 419 31.92 -14.24 15.30
CA ARG A 419 32.98 -13.40 14.72
C ARG A 419 32.49 -12.32 13.76
N GLY A 420 31.20 -12.23 13.48
CA GLY A 420 30.62 -11.23 12.58
C GLY A 420 30.95 -11.45 11.10
N LEU A 421 31.14 -12.69 10.64
CA LEU A 421 31.41 -13.00 9.23
C LEU A 421 30.22 -12.68 8.30
N TYR A 422 28.99 -12.78 8.84
CA TYR A 422 27.76 -12.65 8.08
C TYR A 422 27.22 -11.21 8.10
N ALA A 423 26.19 -10.95 7.30
CA ALA A 423 25.54 -9.65 7.27
C ALA A 423 25.03 -9.25 8.66
N SER A 424 25.11 -7.96 9.00
CA SER A 424 24.73 -7.44 10.34
C SER A 424 23.26 -7.68 10.72
N HIS A 425 22.39 -7.93 9.74
CA HIS A 425 20.98 -8.24 9.97
C HIS A 425 20.68 -9.74 10.02
N ALA A 426 21.67 -10.61 9.76
CA ALA A 426 21.52 -12.04 9.95
C ALA A 426 21.43 -12.34 11.46
N ASP A 427 20.42 -13.08 11.87
CA ASP A 427 20.25 -13.55 13.25
C ASP A 427 20.42 -15.07 13.34
N LEU A 428 20.27 -15.61 14.55
CA LEU A 428 20.38 -17.06 14.78
C LEU A 428 19.31 -17.86 14.04
N HIS A 429 18.15 -17.25 13.81
CA HIS A 429 17.06 -17.87 13.05
C HIS A 429 17.46 -17.99 11.57
N ARG A 430 18.05 -16.94 10.97
CA ARG A 430 18.65 -17.01 9.62
C ARG A 430 19.72 -18.09 9.56
N LEU A 431 20.63 -18.12 10.53
CA LEU A 431 21.73 -19.08 10.54
C LEU A 431 21.25 -20.54 10.58
N LYS A 432 20.22 -20.82 11.40
CA LYS A 432 19.60 -22.14 11.57
C LYS A 432 18.83 -22.59 10.32
N TYR A 433 17.99 -21.73 9.76
CA TYR A 433 17.04 -22.12 8.71
C TYR A 433 17.49 -21.79 7.28
N GLN A 434 18.71 -21.28 7.09
CA GLN A 434 19.25 -20.97 5.78
C GLN A 434 19.15 -22.16 4.80
N CYS A 435 19.48 -23.38 5.24
CA CYS A 435 19.47 -24.56 4.39
C CYS A 435 18.08 -24.86 3.82
N PHE A 436 17.09 -24.98 4.71
CA PHE A 436 15.69 -25.13 4.34
C PHE A 436 15.23 -24.00 3.40
N LYS A 437 15.44 -22.74 3.78
CA LYS A 437 14.92 -21.59 3.03
C LYS A 437 15.58 -21.43 1.66
N SER A 438 16.88 -21.73 1.55
CA SER A 438 17.60 -21.73 0.27
C SER A 438 17.08 -22.82 -0.68
N ALA A 439 16.85 -24.03 -0.15
CA ALA A 439 16.28 -25.12 -0.93
C ALA A 439 14.84 -24.81 -1.35
N TRP A 440 14.03 -24.25 -0.45
CA TRP A 440 12.67 -23.81 -0.73
C TRP A 440 12.62 -22.71 -1.80
N MET A 441 13.46 -21.68 -1.69
CA MET A 441 13.60 -20.62 -2.69
C MET A 441 13.94 -21.19 -4.06
N PHE A 442 14.91 -22.10 -4.12
CA PHE A 442 15.31 -22.76 -5.37
C PHE A 442 14.16 -23.55 -6.01
N GLU A 443 13.47 -24.38 -5.23
CA GLU A 443 12.38 -25.23 -5.72
C GLU A 443 11.17 -24.39 -6.15
N VAL A 444 10.77 -23.40 -5.35
CA VAL A 444 9.68 -22.47 -5.71
C VAL A 444 10.01 -21.73 -7.01
N PHE A 445 11.24 -21.24 -7.19
CA PHE A 445 11.62 -20.50 -8.38
C PHE A 445 11.68 -21.39 -9.63
N HIS A 446 12.45 -22.48 -9.59
CA HIS A 446 12.74 -23.29 -10.77
C HIS A 446 11.69 -24.34 -11.10
N ARG A 447 11.00 -24.90 -10.10
CA ARG A 447 9.94 -25.91 -10.30
C ARG A 447 8.55 -25.38 -10.01
N GLY A 448 8.40 -24.51 -9.03
CA GLY A 448 7.14 -23.86 -8.70
C GLY A 448 6.67 -22.97 -9.84
N PHE A 449 7.43 -21.92 -10.13
CA PHE A 449 7.17 -20.93 -11.19
C PHE A 449 7.79 -21.30 -12.55
N SER A 450 8.49 -22.42 -12.62
CA SER A 450 9.06 -22.98 -13.85
C SER A 450 10.11 -22.09 -14.53
N PHE A 451 10.83 -21.25 -13.77
CA PHE A 451 11.94 -20.48 -14.34
C PHE A 451 13.07 -21.43 -14.77
N PRO A 452 13.64 -21.26 -15.98
CA PRO A 452 14.76 -22.08 -16.43
C PRO A 452 15.95 -22.01 -15.47
N VAL A 453 16.66 -23.13 -15.28
CA VAL A 453 17.86 -23.16 -14.40
C VAL A 453 18.95 -22.21 -14.91
N ASN A 454 19.01 -21.96 -16.21
CA ASN A 454 19.93 -21.03 -16.85
C ASN A 454 19.37 -19.61 -17.01
N TYR A 455 18.25 -19.26 -16.36
CA TYR A 455 17.69 -17.90 -16.39
C TYR A 455 18.69 -16.90 -15.79
N LYS A 456 19.00 -15.83 -16.53
CA LYS A 456 20.10 -14.90 -16.20
C LYS A 456 19.64 -13.52 -15.75
N THR A 457 18.34 -13.23 -15.87
CA THR A 457 17.77 -11.89 -15.66
C THR A 457 16.94 -11.81 -14.38
N LEU A 458 17.23 -12.67 -13.39
CA LEU A 458 16.76 -12.52 -12.01
C LEU A 458 17.81 -11.73 -11.21
N LYS A 459 17.39 -10.65 -10.58
CA LYS A 459 18.21 -9.89 -9.63
C LYS A 459 17.59 -9.95 -8.24
N THR A 460 18.30 -10.48 -7.24
CA THR A 460 17.88 -10.44 -5.85
C THR A 460 18.32 -9.13 -5.23
N ALA A 461 17.40 -8.43 -4.57
CA ALA A 461 17.68 -7.10 -4.03
C ALA A 461 16.82 -6.81 -2.79
N LEU A 462 17.42 -6.14 -1.81
CA LEU A 462 16.67 -5.42 -0.77
C LEU A 462 16.47 -3.95 -1.15
N GLN A 463 17.42 -3.41 -1.93
CA GLN A 463 17.44 -2.03 -2.40
C GLN A 463 17.80 -2.01 -3.88
N VAL A 464 17.22 -1.06 -4.62
CA VAL A 464 17.60 -0.78 -6.00
C VAL A 464 17.95 0.71 -6.07
N TYR A 465 19.15 1.02 -6.55
CA TYR A 465 19.72 2.38 -6.56
C TYR A 465 19.70 3.06 -5.18
N ASP A 466 20.14 2.33 -4.14
CA ASP A 466 20.16 2.77 -2.73
C ASP A 466 18.80 3.21 -2.15
N LYS A 467 17.70 2.85 -2.83
CA LYS A 467 16.32 2.97 -2.35
C LYS A 467 15.82 1.59 -1.95
N GLU A 468 15.32 1.43 -0.73
CA GLU A 468 14.65 0.19 -0.33
C GLU A 468 13.42 0.00 -1.23
N VAL A 469 13.45 -1.01 -2.11
CA VAL A 469 12.31 -1.30 -2.99
C VAL A 469 11.36 -2.16 -2.19
N GLN A 470 10.51 -1.46 -1.45
CA GLN A 470 9.42 -2.05 -0.69
C GLN A 470 8.12 -1.80 -1.43
N TRP A 471 7.18 -2.74 -1.30
CA TRP A 471 5.82 -2.56 -1.80
C TRP A 471 5.17 -1.28 -1.24
N THR A 472 5.61 -0.78 -0.09
CA THR A 472 5.12 0.47 0.50
C THR A 472 5.33 1.69 -0.40
N LEU A 473 6.38 1.72 -1.24
CA LEU A 473 6.61 2.79 -2.22
C LEU A 473 5.54 2.77 -3.33
N GLY A 474 5.21 1.58 -3.84
CA GLY A 474 4.12 1.47 -4.81
C GLY A 474 2.76 1.73 -4.19
N ALA A 475 2.57 1.39 -2.92
CA ALA A 475 1.34 1.69 -2.18
C ALA A 475 1.13 3.20 -2.03
N ILE A 476 2.16 3.95 -1.59
CA ILE A 476 2.05 5.41 -1.47
C ILE A 476 1.80 6.03 -2.84
N LEU A 477 2.56 5.64 -3.88
CA LEU A 477 2.39 6.16 -5.23
C LEU A 477 0.97 5.95 -5.77
N TYR A 478 0.42 4.75 -5.57
CA TYR A 478 -0.94 4.43 -6.00
C TYR A 478 -2.03 5.18 -5.21
N ARG A 479 -1.85 5.32 -3.88
CA ARG A 479 -2.79 6.01 -2.99
C ARG A 479 -2.76 7.53 -3.21
N THR A 480 -1.63 8.09 -3.63
CA THR A 480 -1.47 9.54 -3.88
C THR A 480 -1.59 9.94 -5.35
N ARG A 481 -1.95 9.02 -6.25
CA ARG A 481 -1.99 9.27 -7.71
C ARG A 481 -2.89 10.43 -8.17
N PHE A 482 -3.86 10.83 -7.35
CA PHE A 482 -4.77 11.95 -7.65
C PHE A 482 -4.27 13.30 -7.10
N LEU A 483 -3.22 13.34 -6.27
CA LEU A 483 -2.69 14.61 -5.76
C LEU A 483 -2.26 15.58 -6.88
N PRO A 484 -1.65 15.14 -8.01
CA PRO A 484 -1.34 16.03 -9.14
C PRO A 484 -2.52 16.83 -9.68
N LEU A 485 -3.77 16.33 -9.55
CA LEU A 485 -4.96 17.07 -10.00
C LEU A 485 -5.14 18.42 -9.27
N ARG A 486 -4.61 18.55 -8.04
CA ARG A 486 -4.64 19.82 -7.29
C ARG A 486 -3.82 20.91 -7.98
N ASP A 487 -2.72 20.52 -8.64
CA ASP A 487 -1.84 21.43 -9.37
C ASP A 487 -2.24 21.60 -10.84
N ILE A 488 -2.76 20.55 -11.49
CA ILE A 488 -3.11 20.54 -12.93
C ILE A 488 -4.52 21.08 -13.20
N GLN A 489 -5.51 20.65 -12.42
CA GLN A 489 -6.93 20.90 -12.70
C GLN A 489 -7.59 21.85 -11.70
N GLN A 490 -6.82 22.77 -11.10
CA GLN A 490 -7.33 23.71 -10.11
C GLN A 490 -8.53 24.53 -10.63
N GLU A 491 -8.61 24.77 -11.95
CA GLU A 491 -9.73 25.48 -12.59
C GLU A 491 -10.96 24.60 -12.85
N ALA A 492 -10.79 23.31 -13.12
CA ALA A 492 -11.89 22.38 -13.39
C ALA A 492 -12.70 22.06 -12.12
N PHE A 493 -12.05 22.12 -10.95
CA PHE A 493 -12.68 21.91 -9.64
C PHE A 493 -13.02 23.21 -8.91
N ARG A 494 -12.90 24.38 -9.55
CA ARG A 494 -13.39 25.63 -8.95
C ARG A 494 -14.89 25.48 -8.70
N ALA A 495 -15.29 25.56 -7.43
CA ALA A 495 -16.70 25.54 -7.05
C ALA A 495 -17.43 26.61 -7.87
N SER A 496 -18.33 26.17 -8.75
CA SER A 496 -19.22 27.05 -9.48
C SER A 496 -20.12 27.72 -8.45
N HIS A 497 -19.73 28.92 -8.03
CA HIS A 497 -20.59 29.74 -7.21
C HIS A 497 -21.73 30.17 -8.12
N ALA A 498 -22.84 29.43 -8.08
CA ALA A 498 -24.08 29.89 -8.65
C ALA A 498 -24.36 31.24 -8.00
N HIS A 499 -24.31 32.31 -8.79
CA HIS A 499 -24.70 33.65 -8.37
C HIS A 499 -26.19 33.65 -8.03
N TRP A 500 -26.57 33.15 -6.87
CA TRP A 500 -27.89 33.36 -6.25
C TRP A 500 -28.03 34.78 -5.68
N ARG A 501 -27.38 35.76 -6.32
CA ARG A 501 -27.59 37.20 -6.12
C ARG A 501 -28.16 37.77 -7.42
N GLY A 502 -29.42 37.45 -7.69
CA GLY A 502 -30.14 37.98 -8.85
C GLY A 502 -31.65 37.85 -8.76
N PHE A 503 -32.18 36.77 -8.19
CA PHE A 503 -33.63 36.53 -8.20
C PHE A 503 -34.40 37.00 -6.94
N SER A 504 -33.76 37.12 -5.77
CA SER A 504 -34.47 37.52 -4.53
C SER A 504 -34.52 39.03 -4.29
N PHE A 505 -33.52 39.79 -4.77
CA PHE A 505 -33.43 41.24 -4.51
C PHE A 505 -34.44 42.05 -5.35
N VAL A 506 -34.66 41.62 -6.60
CA VAL A 506 -35.58 42.30 -7.53
C VAL A 506 -37.04 42.12 -7.09
N TYR A 507 -37.42 40.93 -6.63
CA TYR A 507 -38.79 40.66 -6.17
C TYR A 507 -39.14 41.44 -4.88
N ASN A 508 -38.17 41.57 -3.96
CA ASN A 508 -38.37 42.33 -2.72
C ASN A 508 -38.52 43.85 -2.98
N HIS A 509 -37.80 44.43 -3.94
CA HIS A 509 -37.95 45.85 -4.26
C HIS A 509 -39.29 46.21 -4.91
N TYR A 510 -39.80 45.36 -5.80
CA TYR A 510 -41.13 45.58 -6.38
C TYR A 510 -42.24 45.37 -5.35
N LEU A 511 -42.10 44.42 -4.44
CA LEU A 511 -43.04 44.23 -3.33
C LEU A 511 -43.04 45.45 -2.39
N PHE A 512 -41.86 45.93 -1.97
CA PHE A 512 -41.76 47.13 -1.10
C PHE A 512 -42.29 48.39 -1.79
N SER A 513 -41.98 48.58 -3.07
CA SER A 513 -42.49 49.71 -3.87
C SER A 513 -44.00 49.62 -4.08
N GLY A 514 -44.53 48.42 -4.29
CA GLY A 514 -45.97 48.15 -4.38
C GLY A 514 -46.69 48.46 -3.06
N CYS A 515 -46.16 47.98 -1.92
CA CYS A 515 -46.70 48.28 -0.60
C CYS A 515 -46.67 49.78 -0.29
N PHE A 516 -45.57 50.47 -0.64
CA PHE A 516 -45.45 51.91 -0.45
C PHE A 516 -46.47 52.70 -1.29
N LEU A 517 -46.70 52.30 -2.53
CA LEU A 517 -47.73 52.88 -3.40
C LEU A 517 -49.14 52.69 -2.83
N VAL A 518 -49.47 51.50 -2.30
CA VAL A 518 -50.79 51.24 -1.69
C VAL A 518 -51.01 52.11 -0.44
N VAL A 519 -49.98 52.25 0.40
CA VAL A 519 -50.05 53.12 1.59
C VAL A 519 -50.22 54.59 1.19
N LEU A 520 -49.47 55.07 0.19
CA LEU A 520 -49.63 56.43 -0.33
C LEU A 520 -51.02 56.66 -0.92
N LEU A 521 -51.57 55.70 -1.67
CA LEU A 521 -52.93 55.78 -2.21
C LEU A 521 -53.98 55.81 -1.10
N SER A 522 -53.78 55.02 -0.05
CA SER A 522 -54.67 55.00 1.12
C SER A 522 -54.61 56.31 1.91
N ILE A 523 -53.42 56.88 2.09
CA ILE A 523 -53.24 58.21 2.69
C ILE A 523 -53.90 59.27 1.81
N LEU A 524 -53.70 59.24 0.49
CA LEU A 524 -54.28 60.21 -0.43
C LEU A 524 -55.81 60.12 -0.44
N LEU A 525 -56.38 58.91 -0.47
CA LEU A 525 -57.82 58.67 -0.37
C LEU A 525 -58.37 59.10 0.98
N TYR A 526 -57.63 58.87 2.07
CA TYR A 526 -57.99 59.33 3.41
C TYR A 526 -57.99 60.86 3.49
N LEU A 527 -56.98 61.54 2.94
CA LEU A 527 -56.91 63.00 2.86
C LEU A 527 -57.99 63.59 1.94
N LEU A 528 -58.32 62.93 0.82
CA LEU A 528 -59.42 63.32 -0.06
C LEU A 528 -60.78 63.11 0.61
N ARG A 529 -60.93 62.04 1.41
CA ARG A 529 -62.12 61.79 2.23
C ARG A 529 -62.24 62.84 3.34
N LEU A 530 -61.15 63.18 4.03
CA LEU A 530 -61.10 64.27 5.00
C LEU A 530 -61.43 65.62 4.35
N ARG A 531 -60.89 65.93 3.16
CA ARG A 531 -61.26 67.13 2.39
C ARG A 531 -62.72 67.14 1.95
N ARG A 532 -63.32 65.99 1.62
CA ARG A 532 -64.76 65.87 1.33
C ARG A 532 -65.60 66.07 2.60
N ILE A 533 -65.19 65.50 3.72
CA ILE A 533 -65.87 65.64 5.01
C ILE A 533 -65.77 67.10 5.50
N HIS A 534 -64.60 67.73 5.37
CA HIS A 534 -64.40 69.14 5.73
C HIS A 534 -65.19 70.07 4.79
N ARG A 535 -65.25 69.80 3.48
CA ARG A 535 -66.15 70.52 2.55
C ARG A 535 -67.64 70.29 2.82
N ARG A 536 -68.02 69.12 3.36
CA ARG A 536 -69.40 68.85 3.81
C ARG A 536 -69.73 69.56 5.12
N MET A 537 -68.79 69.64 6.07
CA MET A 537 -68.95 70.43 7.30
C MET A 537 -69.01 71.94 7.03
N LEU A 538 -68.20 72.46 6.10
CA LEU A 538 -68.27 73.86 5.66
C LEU A 538 -69.56 74.20 4.88
N ARG A 539 -70.24 73.21 4.30
CA ARG A 539 -71.58 73.37 3.69
C ARG A 539 -72.74 73.15 4.67
N SER A 540 -72.53 72.46 5.79
CA SER A 540 -73.54 72.25 6.83
C SER A 540 -73.52 73.28 7.96
N TRP A 541 -72.46 74.10 8.08
CA TRP A 541 -72.36 75.19 9.06
C TRP A 541 -72.81 76.57 8.52
N GLY A 542 -73.12 76.67 7.22
CA GLY A 542 -73.52 77.93 6.57
C GLY A 542 -75.02 78.23 6.55
N SER A 543 -75.87 77.33 7.06
CA SER A 543 -77.32 77.48 6.93
C SER A 543 -78.08 76.92 8.13
N ARG A 544 -78.25 77.73 9.17
CA ARG A 544 -79.56 78.12 9.76
C ARG A 544 -79.47 78.44 11.26
N HIS A 545 -79.98 79.63 11.59
CA HIS A 545 -80.69 79.99 12.82
C HIS A 545 -81.72 81.07 12.44
N PRO A 546 -82.79 81.33 13.22
CA PRO A 546 -83.65 80.45 14.03
C PRO A 546 -85.17 80.76 13.84
N LEU A 547 -86.01 80.23 14.76
CA LEU A 547 -87.44 80.51 15.05
C LEU A 547 -88.45 79.57 14.35
N ALA A 548 -89.52 79.03 14.97
CA ALA A 548 -90.06 79.04 16.34
C ALA A 548 -91.11 77.91 16.51
N GLY A 549 -91.41 77.53 17.75
CA GLY A 549 -92.78 77.15 18.17
C GLY A 549 -93.11 75.69 18.49
N GLY A 550 -93.45 75.42 19.77
CA GLY A 550 -94.43 74.40 20.17
C GLY A 550 -93.91 73.15 20.89
N GLY A 551 -94.11 73.06 22.22
CA GLY A 551 -94.06 71.80 22.98
C GLY A 551 -95.36 70.99 22.85
N PRO A 552 -95.70 70.02 23.74
CA PRO A 552 -95.00 69.52 24.94
C PRO A 552 -94.98 67.96 25.07
N SER A 553 -94.65 67.46 26.27
CA SER A 553 -94.90 66.12 26.88
C SER A 553 -93.82 65.01 26.78
N GLY A 554 -93.39 64.51 27.96
CA GLY A 554 -92.50 63.33 28.17
C GLY A 554 -93.29 62.01 28.25
N PRO A 555 -92.88 60.96 29.02
CA PRO A 555 -91.60 60.66 29.70
C PRO A 555 -91.07 59.22 29.40
N GLU A 556 -90.13 58.74 30.24
CA GLU A 556 -89.69 57.33 30.47
C GLU A 556 -88.71 56.68 29.48
N ASP A 557 -87.92 55.67 29.85
CA ASP A 557 -87.09 55.28 31.01
C ASP A 557 -86.36 53.98 30.55
N CYS A 558 -85.40 53.50 31.34
CA CYS A 558 -84.82 52.15 31.35
C CYS A 558 -83.73 51.76 30.33
N GLY A 559 -82.59 51.32 30.89
CA GLY A 559 -82.33 49.86 30.85
C GLY A 559 -80.97 49.35 30.37
N ASN A 560 -79.96 49.46 31.24
CA ASN A 560 -78.88 48.52 31.60
C ASN A 560 -78.60 47.18 30.85
N LEU A 561 -77.34 46.76 31.10
CA LEU A 561 -76.72 45.41 31.14
C LEU A 561 -75.89 44.98 29.90
N VAL A 562 -74.56 44.79 29.95
CA VAL A 562 -73.65 43.98 30.81
C VAL A 562 -73.41 42.55 30.29
N ASN A 563 -72.12 42.27 30.04
CA ASN A 563 -71.36 41.00 30.09
C ASN A 563 -71.90 39.70 29.44
N ARG A 564 -71.03 39.07 28.62
CA ARG A 564 -70.25 37.83 28.93
C ARG A 564 -69.54 37.36 27.64
N LYS A 565 -68.22 37.12 27.61
CA LYS A 565 -67.40 36.00 28.16
C LYS A 565 -67.36 34.76 27.26
N ARG A 566 -66.16 34.15 27.23
CA ARG A 566 -65.72 32.85 26.69
C ARG A 566 -65.31 32.89 25.21
N SER A 567 -64.19 32.32 24.81
CA SER A 567 -63.04 31.68 25.48
C SER A 567 -62.00 31.42 24.40
#